data_AF-A0A0N5BKJ6-F1
#
_entry.id   AF-A0A0N5BKJ6-F1
#
_cell.length_a   1.000
_cell.length_b   1.000
_cell.length_c   1.000
_cell.angle_alpha   90.00
_cell.angle_beta   90.00
_cell.angle_gamma   90.00
#
_symmetry.space_group_name_H-M   'P 1'
#
loop_
_entity.id
_entity.type
_entity.pdbx_description
1 polymer ?
#
loop_
_entity_poly.entity_id
_entity_poly.type
_entity_poly.pdbx_seq_one_letter_code
_entity_poly.pdbx_strand_id
1 'polypeptide(L)'
;MKILAQIVIILSLTLGTIYATSDTDGTEFVTSFLYKNAPDPQNFEFSLHFLPITNTTTSVTYQYWSIINSKMVTNTFAAKYKDPNKHIFAYNDVITDGHYGDGQPKNMTDPRIYITSTAPIKVIARVVNLVTKQGDMYLVPSTLFASTKFLFKLPEPVLGREQVVHLLALPNRDVNAQVIVTGPQGHNLVNQTVKLNGALGGNQIILPITTIDIGPSIYISSDQPMVVIGAVICANLNAFNVNAPSSNNTCDYAAYFPQQIGTWDCTSSLTTPDQRVTVGDHTANIIVSPADSTCGSSIPVSVFSNVNPTNGLQQKLTPKLVSRYQIVHSYISELAVSSSNVLLSMTRVGTPRATKNATLNGIYMHYVPDTTQYWSGETQFVAVTQGDMLEVYVENLQANDTSLR
;
A
#
# COMPACT_ATOMS: atom_id res chain seq x y z
N MET A 1 26.34 -35.17 -34.42
CA MET A 1 26.29 -35.52 -32.98
C MET A 1 27.02 -34.53 -32.05
N LYS A 2 28.22 -34.05 -32.35
CA LYS A 2 28.94 -33.09 -31.47
C LYS A 2 28.27 -31.70 -31.33
N ILE A 3 27.52 -31.25 -32.35
CA ILE A 3 26.84 -29.94 -32.34
C ILE A 3 25.55 -29.97 -31.49
N LEU A 4 24.82 -31.09 -31.45
CA LEU A 4 23.64 -31.23 -30.57
C LEU A 4 24.04 -31.24 -29.08
N ALA A 5 25.16 -31.86 -28.73
CA ALA A 5 25.65 -31.89 -27.35
C ALA A 5 26.04 -30.48 -26.84
N GLN A 6 26.58 -29.62 -27.70
CA GLN A 6 26.88 -28.23 -27.33
C GLN A 6 25.62 -27.37 -27.16
N ILE A 7 24.56 -27.60 -27.94
CA ILE A 7 23.28 -26.88 -27.77
C ILE A 7 22.59 -27.26 -26.45
N VAL A 8 22.64 -28.53 -26.04
CA VAL A 8 22.04 -28.99 -24.77
C VAL A 8 22.79 -28.45 -23.54
N ILE A 9 24.12 -28.29 -23.63
CA ILE A 9 24.95 -27.71 -22.56
C ILE A 9 24.77 -26.19 -22.46
N ILE A 10 24.60 -25.48 -23.59
CA ILE A 10 24.33 -24.03 -23.58
C ILE A 10 22.91 -23.76 -23.07
N LEU A 11 21.92 -24.60 -23.41
CA LEU A 11 20.54 -24.45 -22.93
C LEU A 11 20.40 -24.67 -21.41
N SER A 12 21.22 -25.56 -20.83
CA SER A 12 21.28 -25.78 -19.38
C SER A 12 22.05 -24.70 -18.61
N LEU A 13 22.92 -23.94 -19.28
CA LEU A 13 23.58 -22.74 -18.72
C LEU A 13 22.72 -21.47 -18.84
N THR A 14 21.73 -21.44 -19.74
CA THR A 14 20.74 -20.34 -19.84
C THR A 14 19.48 -20.54 -19.01
N LEU A 15 19.33 -21.69 -18.35
CA LEU A 15 18.43 -21.84 -17.20
C LEU A 15 19.07 -21.15 -15.98
N GLY A 16 19.43 -19.87 -16.14
CA GLY A 16 19.55 -18.98 -15.00
C GLY A 16 18.22 -19.03 -14.26
N THR A 17 18.29 -19.15 -12.94
CA THR A 17 17.14 -19.03 -12.04
C THR A 17 16.28 -17.87 -12.50
N ILE A 18 15.17 -18.18 -13.18
CA ILE A 18 14.11 -17.22 -13.43
C ILE A 18 13.51 -17.01 -12.04
N TYR A 19 14.08 -16.06 -11.30
CA TYR A 19 13.42 -15.55 -10.11
C TYR A 19 12.09 -15.00 -10.61
N ALA A 20 10.99 -15.52 -10.07
CA ALA A 20 9.71 -14.87 -10.24
C ALA A 20 9.91 -13.40 -9.84
N THR A 21 9.70 -12.50 -10.80
CA THR A 21 9.83 -11.06 -10.56
C THR A 21 8.70 -10.67 -9.63
N SER A 22 9.01 -10.53 -8.35
CA SER A 22 8.13 -9.91 -7.36
C SER A 22 8.13 -8.41 -7.66
N ASP A 23 6.96 -7.82 -7.91
CA ASP A 23 6.84 -6.37 -8.14
C ASP A 23 7.18 -5.55 -6.88
N THR A 24 7.21 -6.20 -5.72
CA THR A 24 7.47 -5.56 -4.42
C THR A 24 8.94 -5.50 -4.05
N ASP A 25 9.73 -6.43 -4.57
CA ASP A 25 11.17 -6.49 -4.38
C ASP A 25 11.88 -5.88 -5.60
N GLY A 26 13.09 -5.37 -5.42
CA GLY A 26 13.79 -4.78 -6.55
C GLY A 26 15.08 -4.08 -6.18
N THR A 27 15.62 -3.36 -7.16
CA THR A 27 16.86 -2.59 -7.00
C THR A 27 16.62 -1.09 -6.92
N GLU A 28 15.40 -0.63 -7.21
CA GLU A 28 15.03 0.79 -7.27
C GLU A 28 13.69 1.03 -6.58
N PHE A 29 13.62 2.07 -5.74
CA PHE A 29 12.41 2.44 -4.99
C PHE A 29 12.28 3.95 -4.89
N VAL A 30 11.03 4.41 -4.81
CA VAL A 30 10.68 5.80 -4.46
C VAL A 30 9.66 5.75 -3.34
N THR A 31 9.94 6.42 -2.23
CA THR A 31 9.03 6.50 -1.09
C THR A 31 9.04 7.89 -0.47
N SER A 32 8.17 8.11 0.50
CA SER A 32 8.20 9.27 1.41
C SER A 32 7.48 8.90 2.69
N PHE A 33 7.70 9.66 3.76
CA PHE A 33 6.92 9.52 4.99
C PHE A 33 5.72 10.46 4.97
N LEU A 34 4.54 9.93 5.26
CA LEU A 34 3.29 10.69 5.26
C LEU A 34 2.93 11.03 6.69
N TYR A 35 3.26 12.24 7.09
CA TYR A 35 2.84 12.82 8.35
C TYR A 35 2.80 14.34 8.17
N LYS A 36 2.07 15.03 9.04
CA LYS A 36 2.14 16.49 9.15
C LYS A 36 1.62 16.99 10.49
N ASN A 37 2.02 18.19 10.85
CA ASN A 37 1.61 18.95 12.03
C ASN A 37 1.68 18.11 13.31
N ALA A 38 2.77 17.35 13.52
CA ALA A 38 2.97 16.61 14.76
C ALA A 38 3.04 17.60 15.94
N PRO A 39 2.28 17.38 17.04
CA PRO A 39 2.37 18.22 18.23
C PRO A 39 3.78 18.21 18.84
N ASP A 40 4.41 17.02 18.88
CA ASP A 40 5.76 16.80 19.40
C ASP A 40 6.60 16.06 18.34
N PRO A 41 7.18 16.77 17.36
CA PRO A 41 7.96 16.15 16.28
C PRO A 41 9.10 15.24 16.76
N GLN A 42 9.75 15.57 17.88
CA GLN A 42 10.83 14.74 18.44
C GLN A 42 10.39 13.36 18.93
N ASN A 43 9.08 13.15 19.13
CA ASN A 43 8.56 11.87 19.58
C ASN A 43 8.38 10.87 18.43
N PHE A 44 8.60 11.27 17.18
CA PHE A 44 8.41 10.39 16.02
C PHE A 44 9.72 9.76 15.55
N GLU A 45 9.69 8.46 15.27
CA GLU A 45 10.72 7.74 14.51
C GLU A 45 10.18 7.43 13.12
N PHE A 46 10.84 8.00 12.11
CA PHE A 46 10.67 7.62 10.71
C PHE A 46 11.86 6.75 10.33
N SER A 47 11.61 5.54 9.84
CA SER A 47 12.71 4.65 9.48
C SER A 47 12.43 3.80 8.26
N LEU A 48 13.50 3.43 7.59
CA LEU A 48 13.52 2.45 6.50
C LEU A 48 14.37 1.26 6.93
N HIS A 49 13.84 0.06 6.69
CA HIS A 49 14.56 -1.20 6.78
C HIS A 49 14.88 -1.69 5.37
N PHE A 50 16.12 -2.12 5.16
CA PHE A 50 16.60 -2.62 3.86
C PHE A 50 17.01 -4.08 4.02
N LEU A 51 16.30 -5.00 3.39
CA LEU A 51 16.51 -6.43 3.56
C LEU A 51 17.03 -7.05 2.25
N PRO A 52 18.34 -7.31 2.10
CA PRO A 52 18.86 -8.05 0.95
C PRO A 52 18.15 -9.38 0.79
N ILE A 53 17.78 -9.78 -0.42
CA ILE A 53 17.03 -11.04 -0.64
C ILE A 53 17.95 -12.26 -0.60
N THR A 54 19.23 -12.06 -0.88
CA THR A 54 20.26 -13.10 -0.89
C THR A 54 21.44 -12.70 0.00
N ASN A 55 22.28 -13.68 0.35
CA ASN A 55 23.51 -13.46 1.11
C ASN A 55 24.67 -12.91 0.25
N THR A 56 24.36 -12.13 -0.78
CA THR A 56 25.39 -11.43 -1.56
C THR A 56 25.70 -10.09 -0.93
N THR A 57 26.90 -9.57 -1.13
CA THR A 57 27.22 -8.21 -0.73
C THR A 57 26.33 -7.22 -1.48
N THR A 58 25.45 -6.55 -0.75
CA THR A 58 24.48 -5.60 -1.34
C THR A 58 24.79 -4.19 -0.85
N SER A 59 25.22 -3.32 -1.75
CA SER A 59 25.37 -1.91 -1.46
C SER A 59 24.05 -1.21 -1.70
N VAL A 60 23.55 -0.47 -0.71
CA VAL A 60 22.32 0.33 -0.80
C VAL A 60 22.71 1.80 -0.76
N THR A 61 22.12 2.58 -1.65
CA THR A 61 22.24 4.04 -1.68
C THR A 61 20.85 4.64 -1.53
N TYR A 62 20.67 5.58 -0.60
CA TYR A 62 19.47 6.39 -0.54
C TYR A 62 19.79 7.89 -0.69
N GLN A 63 18.91 8.60 -1.39
CA GLN A 63 19.02 10.02 -1.67
C GLN A 63 17.70 10.71 -1.34
N TYR A 64 17.77 11.86 -0.68
CA TYR A 64 16.59 12.66 -0.35
C TYR A 64 16.93 14.14 -0.26
N TRP A 65 15.92 15.00 -0.41
CA TRP A 65 16.06 16.43 -0.18
C TRP A 65 15.97 16.72 1.32
N SER A 66 17.07 17.17 1.91
CA SER A 66 17.09 17.60 3.31
C SER A 66 16.47 18.98 3.43
N ILE A 67 15.35 19.07 4.15
CA ILE A 67 14.64 20.35 4.37
C ILE A 67 15.53 21.31 5.18
N ILE A 68 16.17 20.80 6.23
CA ILE A 68 17.00 21.61 7.13
C ILE A 68 18.23 22.16 6.40
N ASN A 69 18.88 21.34 5.57
CA ASN A 69 20.08 21.74 4.85
C ASN A 69 19.79 22.37 3.47
N SER A 70 18.54 22.32 3.01
CA SER A 70 18.12 22.77 1.67
C SER A 70 19.00 22.23 0.54
N LYS A 71 19.32 20.93 0.60
CA LYS A 71 20.17 20.25 -0.39
C LYS A 71 19.87 18.76 -0.47
N MET A 72 20.27 18.14 -1.57
CA MET A 72 20.28 16.68 -1.68
C MET A 72 21.32 16.07 -0.73
N VAL A 73 20.87 15.10 0.05
CA VAL A 73 21.71 14.22 0.88
C VAL A 73 21.76 12.86 0.21
N THR A 74 22.95 12.26 0.14
CA THR A 74 23.18 10.92 -0.40
C THR A 74 23.97 10.12 0.62
N ASN A 75 23.49 8.92 0.95
CA ASN A 75 24.19 7.98 1.82
C ASN A 75 24.27 6.62 1.14
N THR A 76 25.42 5.97 1.27
CA THR A 76 25.66 4.63 0.76
C THR A 76 26.23 3.76 1.87
N PHE A 77 25.73 2.54 2.00
CA PHE A 77 26.19 1.57 2.99
C PHE A 77 26.05 0.14 2.45
N ALA A 78 26.78 -0.80 3.06
CA ALA A 78 26.66 -2.22 2.77
C ALA A 78 25.57 -2.84 3.66
N ALA A 79 24.46 -3.26 3.06
CA ALA A 79 23.38 -3.95 3.73
C ALA A 79 23.75 -5.43 3.93
N LYS A 80 23.52 -5.95 5.14
CA LYS A 80 23.79 -7.34 5.50
C LYS A 80 22.52 -8.17 5.43
N TYR A 81 22.62 -9.35 4.83
CA TYR A 81 21.56 -10.34 4.85
C TYR A 81 21.23 -10.76 6.29
N LYS A 82 19.95 -10.93 6.63
CA LYS A 82 19.45 -11.24 7.98
C LYS A 82 19.69 -10.16 9.04
N ASP A 83 20.08 -8.96 8.63
CA ASP A 83 20.13 -7.76 9.45
C ASP A 83 18.98 -6.81 9.04
N PRO A 84 18.27 -6.16 9.97
CA PRO A 84 17.26 -5.16 9.62
C PRO A 84 17.80 -3.96 8.82
N ASN A 85 19.12 -3.68 8.88
CA ASN A 85 19.77 -2.54 8.23
C ASN A 85 18.95 -1.23 8.38
N LYS A 86 18.56 -0.89 9.62
CA LYS A 86 17.63 0.22 9.86
C LYS A 86 18.30 1.58 9.72
N HIS A 87 17.69 2.49 8.96
CA HIS A 87 18.06 3.90 8.91
C HIS A 87 16.92 4.79 9.41
N ILE A 88 17.24 5.75 10.27
CA ILE A 88 16.28 6.68 10.88
C ILE A 88 16.41 8.06 10.25
N PHE A 89 15.28 8.72 10.03
CA PHE A 89 15.15 10.07 9.49
C PHE A 89 14.49 10.97 10.54
N ALA A 90 14.99 12.19 10.68
CA ALA A 90 14.44 13.17 11.60
C ALA A 90 13.19 13.83 11.00
N TYR A 91 12.12 14.00 11.80
CA TYR A 91 10.87 14.64 11.37
C TYR A 91 11.11 15.92 10.57
N ASN A 92 11.84 16.88 11.17
CA ASN A 92 12.06 18.21 10.61
C ASN A 92 12.89 18.21 9.32
N ASP A 93 13.52 17.08 8.97
CA ASP A 93 14.36 16.96 7.78
C ASP A 93 13.63 16.37 6.57
N VAL A 94 12.57 15.59 6.81
CA VAL A 94 11.85 14.84 5.75
C VAL A 94 10.34 15.12 5.70
N ILE A 95 9.77 15.84 6.67
CA ILE A 95 8.35 16.21 6.71
C ILE A 95 8.18 17.71 6.46
N THR A 96 7.26 18.05 5.55
CA THR A 96 6.87 19.45 5.30
C THR A 96 5.49 19.72 5.88
N ASP A 97 5.40 20.65 6.84
CA ASP A 97 4.17 21.05 7.51
C ASP A 97 3.47 22.25 6.83
N GLY A 98 2.28 22.62 7.33
CA GLY A 98 1.50 23.76 6.84
C GLY A 98 0.41 23.42 5.81
N HIS A 99 0.34 22.16 5.41
CA HIS A 99 -0.62 21.47 4.53
C HIS A 99 -2.12 21.51 4.84
N TYR A 100 -2.81 22.62 5.10
CA TYR A 100 -4.22 22.59 5.60
C TYR A 100 -5.15 21.59 4.86
N GLY A 101 -5.88 20.73 5.57
CA GLY A 101 -6.71 19.67 4.96
C GLY A 101 -8.06 20.13 4.37
N ASP A 102 -8.04 20.98 3.34
CA ASP A 102 -9.22 21.41 2.58
C ASP A 102 -9.60 20.47 1.42
N GLY A 103 -8.90 19.34 1.29
CA GLY A 103 -9.11 18.37 0.23
C GLY A 103 -8.54 18.77 -1.12
N GLN A 104 -7.83 19.90 -1.24
CA GLN A 104 -7.24 20.34 -2.50
C GLN A 104 -5.78 19.89 -2.64
N PRO A 105 -5.34 19.43 -3.83
CA PRO A 105 -3.94 19.19 -4.13
C PRO A 105 -3.06 20.43 -3.94
N LYS A 106 -1.91 20.26 -3.29
CA LYS A 106 -0.96 21.35 -2.95
C LYS A 106 0.46 20.96 -3.30
N ASN A 107 1.26 21.96 -3.66
CA ASN A 107 2.69 21.77 -3.83
C ASN A 107 3.36 21.52 -2.49
N MET A 108 4.30 20.59 -2.48
CA MET A 108 5.13 20.25 -1.33
C MET A 108 6.59 20.17 -1.75
N THR A 109 7.49 20.66 -0.90
CA THR A 109 8.93 20.46 -1.04
C THR A 109 9.22 18.97 -1.16
N ASP A 110 10.20 18.61 -1.98
CA ASP A 110 10.44 17.22 -2.38
C ASP A 110 10.53 16.25 -1.18
N PRO A 111 9.52 15.40 -0.95
CA PRO A 111 9.51 14.45 0.16
C PRO A 111 10.17 13.12 -0.23
N ARG A 112 10.61 12.98 -1.49
CA ARG A 112 11.01 11.69 -2.06
C ARG A 112 12.31 11.23 -1.46
N ILE A 113 12.31 9.97 -1.04
CA ILE A 113 13.49 9.19 -0.73
C ILE A 113 13.66 8.19 -1.87
N TYR A 114 14.72 8.38 -2.63
CA TYR A 114 15.13 7.50 -3.71
C TYR A 114 16.09 6.47 -3.17
N ILE A 115 15.86 5.20 -3.51
CA ILE A 115 16.68 4.10 -3.01
C ILE A 115 17.13 3.31 -4.22
N THR A 116 18.43 3.06 -4.32
CA THR A 116 19.02 2.15 -5.30
C THR A 116 19.90 1.12 -4.60
N SER A 117 20.03 -0.06 -5.19
CA SER A 117 20.88 -1.12 -4.65
C SER A 117 21.53 -1.96 -5.73
N THR A 118 22.67 -2.58 -5.41
CA THR A 118 23.44 -3.40 -6.36
C THR A 118 22.86 -4.80 -6.57
N ALA A 119 21.95 -5.22 -5.71
CA ALA A 119 21.23 -6.50 -5.78
C ALA A 119 19.82 -6.33 -5.18
N PRO A 120 18.83 -7.16 -5.57
CA PRO A 120 17.47 -7.03 -5.09
C PRO A 120 17.34 -7.02 -3.56
N ILE A 121 16.56 -6.05 -3.06
CA ILE A 121 16.21 -5.90 -1.66
C ILE A 121 14.70 -5.80 -1.49
N LYS A 122 14.24 -6.01 -0.26
CA LYS A 122 12.92 -5.60 0.23
C LYS A 122 13.08 -4.33 1.07
N VAL A 123 12.19 -3.37 0.90
CA VAL A 123 12.19 -2.12 1.69
C VAL A 123 10.92 -2.03 2.52
N ILE A 124 11.06 -1.78 3.82
CA ILE A 124 9.93 -1.59 4.74
C ILE A 124 10.06 -0.21 5.38
N ALA A 125 9.02 0.60 5.26
CA ALA A 125 8.91 1.89 5.93
C ALA A 125 8.20 1.74 7.27
N ARG A 126 8.62 2.53 8.24
CA ARG A 126 8.04 2.57 9.58
C ARG A 126 7.86 4.01 10.03
N VAL A 127 6.67 4.33 10.50
CA VAL A 127 6.35 5.59 11.16
C VAL A 127 5.76 5.25 12.52
N VAL A 128 6.39 5.72 13.59
CA VAL A 128 5.87 5.47 14.95
C VAL A 128 6.07 6.70 15.83
N ASN A 129 5.10 6.94 16.71
CA ASN A 129 5.29 7.81 17.87
C ASN A 129 5.87 6.98 19.02
N LEU A 130 7.08 7.30 19.45
CA LEU A 130 7.82 6.59 20.50
C LEU A 130 7.18 6.73 21.89
N VAL A 131 6.30 7.72 22.11
CA VAL A 131 5.59 7.92 23.38
C VAL A 131 4.25 7.19 23.37
N THR A 132 3.38 7.46 22.39
CA THR A 132 2.04 6.85 22.33
C THR A 132 2.05 5.42 21.78
N LYS A 133 3.16 5.01 21.14
CA LYS A 133 3.33 3.74 20.42
C LYS A 133 2.39 3.57 19.21
N GLN A 134 1.66 4.61 18.83
CA GLN A 134 0.87 4.64 17.60
C GLN A 134 1.78 4.71 16.39
N GLY A 135 1.46 3.98 15.33
CA GLY A 135 2.34 3.84 14.18
C GLY A 135 1.95 2.69 13.26
N ASP A 136 2.61 2.64 12.11
CA ASP A 136 2.45 1.56 11.14
C ASP A 136 3.79 1.18 10.51
N MET A 137 3.86 -0.04 10.01
CA MET A 137 4.93 -0.57 9.18
C MET A 137 4.35 -1.08 7.88
N TYR A 138 4.84 -0.56 6.76
CA TYR A 138 4.30 -0.88 5.45
C TYR A 138 5.41 -1.13 4.44
N LEU A 139 5.10 -2.01 3.49
CA LEU A 139 5.99 -2.36 2.39
C LEU A 139 6.16 -1.17 1.44
N VAL A 140 7.40 -0.87 1.08
CA VAL A 140 7.73 0.06 0.00
C VAL A 140 7.97 -0.77 -1.25
N PRO A 141 7.06 -0.75 -2.24
CA PRO A 141 7.23 -1.52 -3.45
C PRO A 141 8.31 -0.91 -4.36
N SER A 142 8.90 -1.72 -5.22
CA SER A 142 9.86 -1.25 -6.23
C SER A 142 9.22 -0.26 -7.20
N THR A 143 10.04 0.47 -7.96
CA THR A 143 9.56 1.38 -9.01
C THR A 143 8.77 0.68 -10.12
N LEU A 144 8.83 -0.66 -10.23
CA LEU A 144 7.99 -1.43 -11.15
C LEU A 144 6.50 -1.38 -10.79
N PHE A 145 6.18 -1.09 -9.52
CA PHE A 145 4.81 -0.91 -9.05
C PHE A 145 4.22 0.47 -9.44
N ALA A 146 5.06 1.40 -9.91
CA ALA A 146 4.60 2.71 -10.35
C ALA A 146 3.64 2.58 -11.54
N SER A 147 2.57 3.38 -11.55
CA SER A 147 1.52 3.27 -12.55
C SER A 147 0.92 4.62 -12.91
N THR A 148 0.07 4.62 -13.93
CA THR A 148 -0.63 5.80 -14.42
C THR A 148 -2.05 5.91 -13.89
N LYS A 149 -2.60 4.89 -13.23
CA LYS A 149 -3.98 4.91 -12.70
C LYS A 149 -4.07 4.28 -11.32
N PHE A 150 -4.70 5.00 -10.40
CA PHE A 150 -4.98 4.56 -9.04
C PHE A 150 -6.42 4.89 -8.68
N LEU A 151 -7.07 3.99 -7.95
CA LEU A 151 -8.35 4.24 -7.31
C LEU A 151 -8.30 3.60 -5.94
N PHE A 152 -8.54 4.38 -4.89
CA PHE A 152 -8.43 3.88 -3.53
C PHE A 152 -9.16 4.77 -2.53
N LYS A 153 -9.20 4.29 -1.30
CA LYS A 153 -9.83 4.96 -0.17
C LYS A 153 -8.99 4.71 1.08
N LEU A 154 -9.10 5.63 2.03
CA LEU A 154 -8.41 5.58 3.30
C LEU A 154 -9.41 5.41 4.45
N PRO A 155 -9.01 4.77 5.57
CA PRO A 155 -9.83 4.62 6.76
C PRO A 155 -10.38 5.95 7.28
N GLU A 156 -11.55 5.92 7.89
CA GLU A 156 -12.16 7.07 8.54
C GLU A 156 -11.19 7.68 9.58
N PRO A 157 -10.84 8.98 9.49
CA PRO A 157 -10.06 9.64 10.52
C PRO A 157 -10.93 9.99 11.74
N VAL A 158 -10.33 10.17 12.91
CA VAL A 158 -11.01 10.85 14.02
C VAL A 158 -11.43 12.25 13.58
N LEU A 159 -12.57 12.74 14.05
CA LEU A 159 -13.10 14.06 13.70
C LEU A 159 -12.03 15.16 13.83
N GLY A 160 -11.84 15.93 12.76
CA GLY A 160 -10.85 17.01 12.69
C GLY A 160 -9.41 16.53 12.43
N ARG A 161 -9.19 15.24 12.20
CA ARG A 161 -7.91 14.68 11.74
C ARG A 161 -7.92 14.44 10.25
N GLU A 162 -6.72 14.34 9.69
CA GLU A 162 -6.51 14.35 8.25
C GLU A 162 -6.11 12.97 7.71
N GLN A 163 -6.60 12.70 6.51
CA GLN A 163 -6.02 11.75 5.59
C GLN A 163 -5.04 12.51 4.69
N VAL A 164 -3.92 11.90 4.33
CA VAL A 164 -2.88 12.52 3.51
C VAL A 164 -2.49 11.58 2.39
N VAL A 165 -2.40 12.10 1.17
CA VAL A 165 -1.89 11.36 0.01
C VAL A 165 -0.72 12.12 -0.58
N HIS A 166 0.38 11.42 -0.84
CA HIS A 166 1.50 11.93 -1.61
C HIS A 166 1.44 11.36 -3.04
N LEU A 167 1.59 12.22 -4.03
CA LEU A 167 1.83 11.84 -5.43
C LEU A 167 3.29 12.19 -5.73
N LEU A 168 4.05 11.20 -6.19
CA LEU A 168 5.50 11.27 -6.34
C LEU A 168 5.89 10.90 -7.77
N ALA A 169 6.49 11.83 -8.50
CA ALA A 169 7.11 11.57 -9.79
C ALA A 169 8.36 10.71 -9.64
N LEU A 170 8.56 9.80 -10.59
CA LEU A 170 9.82 9.06 -10.73
C LEU A 170 10.97 9.99 -11.15
N PRO A 171 12.24 9.63 -10.88
CA PRO A 171 13.39 10.46 -11.25
C PRO A 171 13.39 10.82 -12.73
N ASN A 172 13.57 12.10 -13.03
CA ASN A 172 13.66 12.67 -14.38
C ASN A 172 12.40 12.42 -15.25
N ARG A 173 11.24 12.19 -14.63
CA ARG A 173 9.96 12.06 -15.32
C ARG A 173 8.97 13.10 -14.78
N ASP A 174 8.80 14.20 -15.51
CA ASP A 174 7.70 15.13 -15.24
C ASP A 174 6.36 14.43 -15.47
N VAL A 175 5.38 14.71 -14.62
CA VAL A 175 4.07 14.04 -14.67
C VAL A 175 2.97 15.09 -14.63
N ASN A 176 1.98 14.95 -15.52
CA ASN A 176 0.70 15.64 -15.40
C ASN A 176 -0.33 14.64 -14.87
N ALA A 177 -0.85 14.90 -13.67
CA ALA A 177 -1.78 14.02 -12.97
C ALA A 177 -3.14 14.70 -12.79
N GLN A 178 -4.22 14.05 -13.20
CA GLN A 178 -5.57 14.39 -12.81
C GLN A 178 -5.91 13.71 -11.48
N VAL A 179 -6.39 14.50 -10.53
CA VAL A 179 -6.86 14.05 -9.21
C VAL A 179 -8.35 14.32 -9.12
N ILE A 180 -9.13 13.27 -8.90
CA ILE A 180 -10.57 13.33 -8.67
C ILE A 180 -10.86 12.76 -7.29
N VAL A 181 -11.48 13.56 -6.44
CA VAL A 181 -11.93 13.16 -5.10
C VAL A 181 -13.45 13.13 -5.14
N THR A 182 -14.04 11.97 -4.84
CA THR A 182 -15.49 11.77 -4.95
C THR A 182 -16.07 11.42 -3.58
N GLY A 183 -17.10 12.17 -3.18
CA GLY A 183 -17.77 11.98 -1.89
C GLY A 183 -18.59 10.67 -1.83
N PRO A 184 -19.12 10.30 -0.65
CA PRO A 184 -19.88 9.07 -0.47
C PRO A 184 -21.12 8.94 -1.38
N GLN A 185 -21.69 10.07 -1.81
CA GLN A 185 -22.86 10.11 -2.70
C GLN A 185 -22.51 10.14 -4.20
N GLY A 186 -21.23 10.01 -4.56
CA GLY A 186 -20.80 9.96 -5.95
C GLY A 186 -20.57 11.31 -6.63
N HIS A 187 -20.74 12.44 -5.94
CA HIS A 187 -20.42 13.76 -6.48
C HIS A 187 -18.92 14.06 -6.33
N ASN A 188 -18.35 14.73 -7.34
CA ASN A 188 -16.95 15.17 -7.28
C ASN A 188 -16.82 16.33 -6.29
N LEU A 189 -15.97 16.15 -5.29
CA LEU A 189 -15.53 17.17 -4.35
C LEU A 189 -14.35 17.97 -4.94
N VAL A 190 -13.47 17.27 -5.66
CA VAL A 190 -12.31 17.83 -6.35
C VAL A 190 -12.16 17.18 -7.71
N ASN A 191 -11.77 17.96 -8.71
CA ASN A 191 -11.31 17.51 -10.01
C ASN A 191 -10.29 18.51 -10.54
N GLN A 192 -9.00 18.20 -10.36
CA GLN A 192 -7.91 19.11 -10.68
C GLN A 192 -6.75 18.37 -11.36
N THR A 193 -6.13 19.02 -12.34
CA THR A 193 -4.86 18.58 -12.91
C THR A 193 -3.70 19.28 -12.21
N VAL A 194 -2.70 18.52 -11.79
CA VAL A 194 -1.48 18.98 -11.13
C VAL A 194 -0.25 18.52 -11.92
N LYS A 195 0.84 19.29 -11.82
CA LYS A 195 2.12 18.95 -12.41
C LYS A 195 3.12 18.57 -11.33
N LEU A 196 3.78 17.42 -11.49
CA LEU A 196 4.87 16.97 -10.64
C LEU A 196 6.20 17.15 -11.38
N ASN A 197 7.23 17.59 -10.66
CA ASN A 197 8.56 17.78 -11.21
C ASN A 197 9.40 16.49 -11.01
N GLY A 198 9.87 15.89 -12.09
CA GLY A 198 10.69 14.68 -12.05
C GLY A 198 12.11 14.89 -11.53
N ALA A 199 12.63 16.13 -11.56
CA ALA A 199 13.98 16.43 -11.10
C ALA A 199 14.11 16.21 -9.58
N LEU A 200 15.27 15.73 -9.13
CA LEU A 200 15.60 15.59 -7.71
C LEU A 200 15.57 16.96 -7.01
N GLY A 201 14.91 17.05 -5.86
CA GLY A 201 14.62 18.32 -5.17
C GLY A 201 13.42 19.08 -5.75
N GLY A 202 12.81 18.57 -6.81
CA GLY A 202 11.62 19.16 -7.43
C GLY A 202 10.36 18.97 -6.60
N ASN A 203 9.52 20.00 -6.54
CA ASN A 203 8.25 19.96 -5.80
C ASN A 203 7.34 18.82 -6.28
N GLN A 204 6.73 18.16 -5.30
CA GLN A 204 5.73 17.10 -5.48
C GLN A 204 4.36 17.59 -5.01
N ILE A 205 3.38 16.68 -4.99
CA ILE A 205 2.00 17.02 -4.62
C ILE A 205 1.60 16.27 -3.36
N ILE A 206 1.04 17.02 -2.41
CA ILE A 206 0.31 16.51 -1.25
C ILE A 206 -1.18 16.80 -1.42
N LEU A 207 -2.02 15.83 -1.09
CA LEU A 207 -3.47 15.97 -1.02
C LEU A 207 -3.91 15.71 0.44
N PRO A 208 -4.04 16.77 1.25
CA PRO A 208 -4.52 16.66 2.62
C PRO A 208 -6.05 16.79 2.66
N ILE A 209 -6.73 15.81 3.27
CA ILE A 209 -8.18 15.70 3.28
C ILE A 209 -8.65 15.65 4.74
N THR A 210 -9.39 16.66 5.18
CA THR A 210 -10.19 16.57 6.40
C THR A 210 -11.59 16.10 6.01
N THR A 211 -12.06 15.04 6.65
CA THR A 211 -13.40 14.50 6.43
C THR A 211 -14.05 14.17 7.76
N ILE A 212 -15.38 14.15 7.78
CA ILE A 212 -16.19 13.89 8.98
C ILE A 212 -16.89 12.52 8.91
N ASP A 213 -16.61 11.73 7.86
CA ASP A 213 -17.31 10.49 7.55
C ASP A 213 -16.33 9.46 6.95
N ILE A 214 -16.83 8.36 6.38
CA ILE A 214 -16.14 7.15 5.85
C ILE A 214 -14.98 7.43 4.86
N GLY A 215 -14.68 8.69 4.52
CA GLY A 215 -13.61 9.11 3.60
C GLY A 215 -14.06 9.12 2.14
N PRO A 216 -13.47 9.96 1.28
CA PRO A 216 -13.82 9.97 -0.14
C PRO A 216 -13.16 8.83 -0.92
N SER A 217 -13.66 8.56 -2.13
CA SER A 217 -12.90 7.80 -3.14
C SER A 217 -11.89 8.74 -3.79
N ILE A 218 -10.66 8.28 -3.99
CA ILE A 218 -9.57 9.05 -4.59
C ILE A 218 -9.16 8.35 -5.87
N TYR A 219 -9.43 8.99 -7.01
CA TYR A 219 -9.04 8.54 -8.34
C TYR A 219 -7.92 9.43 -8.86
N ILE A 220 -6.84 8.82 -9.33
CA ILE A 220 -5.69 9.51 -9.90
C ILE A 220 -5.40 8.89 -11.26
N SER A 221 -5.23 9.73 -12.28
CA SER A 221 -4.74 9.31 -13.60
C SER A 221 -3.68 10.25 -14.16
N SER A 222 -2.65 9.72 -14.82
CA SER A 222 -1.56 10.53 -15.38
C SER A 222 -1.10 10.11 -16.77
N ASP A 223 -0.22 10.95 -17.33
CA ASP A 223 0.49 10.71 -18.60
C ASP A 223 1.77 9.87 -18.44
N GLN A 224 2.32 9.79 -17.23
CA GLN A 224 3.55 9.04 -16.91
C GLN A 224 3.40 8.24 -15.61
N PRO A 225 4.05 7.06 -15.48
CA PRO A 225 4.02 6.29 -14.25
C PRO A 225 4.54 7.10 -13.06
N MET A 226 3.81 7.04 -11.95
CA MET A 226 4.14 7.71 -10.70
C MET A 226 3.93 6.76 -9.51
N VAL A 227 4.41 7.17 -8.35
CA VAL A 227 4.16 6.49 -7.07
C VAL A 227 3.12 7.28 -6.27
N VAL A 228 2.15 6.57 -5.71
CA VAL A 228 1.14 7.12 -4.80
C VAL A 228 1.27 6.43 -3.45
N ILE A 229 1.20 7.22 -2.39
CA ILE A 229 1.17 6.70 -1.02
C ILE A 229 0.02 7.39 -0.30
N GLY A 230 -0.77 6.64 0.47
CA GLY A 230 -1.87 7.17 1.25
C GLY A 230 -1.72 6.81 2.72
N ALA A 231 -2.04 7.75 3.60
CA ALA A 231 -1.98 7.58 5.05
C ALA A 231 -3.13 8.27 5.76
N VAL A 232 -3.45 7.79 6.95
CA VAL A 232 -4.36 8.44 7.90
C VAL A 232 -3.58 8.69 9.17
N ILE A 233 -3.43 9.97 9.53
CA ILE A 233 -2.57 10.37 10.66
C ILE A 233 -3.11 9.83 11.99
N CYS A 234 -4.43 9.75 12.11
CA CYS A 234 -5.15 9.31 13.30
C CYS A 234 -6.48 8.69 12.85
N ALA A 235 -6.39 7.46 12.35
CA ALA A 235 -7.53 6.64 11.94
C ALA A 235 -8.39 6.27 13.14
N ASN A 236 -9.69 6.41 13.01
CA ASN A 236 -10.66 6.20 14.09
C ASN A 236 -10.78 4.71 14.46
N LEU A 237 -10.21 4.31 15.59
CA LEU A 237 -10.30 2.93 16.11
C LEU A 237 -11.71 2.55 16.57
N ASN A 238 -12.63 3.52 16.63
CA ASN A 238 -14.04 3.29 16.95
C ASN A 238 -14.96 3.37 15.72
N ALA A 239 -14.44 3.58 14.50
CA ALA A 239 -15.25 3.65 13.27
C ALA A 239 -16.07 2.38 12.98
N PHE A 240 -15.73 1.28 13.65
CA PHE A 240 -16.37 -0.03 13.50
C PHE A 240 -17.07 -0.51 14.79
N ASN A 241 -16.95 0.25 15.88
CA ASN A 241 -17.54 -0.09 17.17
C ASN A 241 -18.99 0.39 17.20
N VAL A 242 -19.92 -0.52 17.47
CA VAL A 242 -21.36 -0.17 17.61
C VAL A 242 -21.74 0.22 19.04
N ASN A 243 -20.82 0.03 19.99
CA ASN A 243 -20.97 0.38 21.40
C ASN A 243 -20.14 1.62 21.75
N ALA A 244 -20.21 2.02 23.03
CA ALA A 244 -19.30 3.04 23.55
C ALA A 244 -17.83 2.60 23.41
N PRO A 245 -16.88 3.56 23.26
CA PRO A 245 -15.46 3.25 23.28
C PRO A 245 -15.07 2.47 24.55
N SER A 246 -14.35 1.37 24.37
CA SER A 246 -13.87 0.51 25.45
C SER A 246 -12.44 0.82 25.88
N SER A 247 -11.79 1.78 25.20
CA SER A 247 -10.42 2.23 25.47
C SER A 247 -10.32 3.75 25.30
N ASN A 248 -9.39 4.35 26.04
CA ASN A 248 -9.02 5.76 25.88
C ASN A 248 -8.18 6.01 24.63
N ASN A 249 -7.56 4.97 24.05
CA ASN A 249 -6.89 5.09 22.75
C ASN A 249 -7.95 5.05 21.65
N THR A 250 -8.17 6.19 21.00
CA THR A 250 -9.24 6.33 19.99
C THR A 250 -8.71 6.36 18.57
N CYS A 251 -7.38 6.39 18.36
CA CYS A 251 -6.82 6.39 17.02
C CYS A 251 -5.46 5.72 16.89
N ASP A 252 -5.09 5.42 15.65
CA ASP A 252 -3.77 4.94 15.28
C ASP A 252 -3.39 5.45 13.89
N TYR A 253 -2.11 5.33 13.54
CA TYR A 253 -1.61 5.67 12.20
C TYR A 253 -1.75 4.47 11.28
N ALA A 254 -2.13 4.68 10.01
CA ALA A 254 -2.07 3.63 9.00
C ALA A 254 -1.65 4.22 7.65
N ALA A 255 -0.78 3.51 6.93
CA ALA A 255 -0.29 3.95 5.63
C ALA A 255 0.00 2.78 4.71
N TYR A 256 -0.12 3.01 3.40
CA TYR A 256 0.21 2.00 2.39
C TYR A 256 0.38 2.63 1.00
N PHE A 257 0.87 1.82 0.07
CA PHE A 257 0.92 2.13 -1.36
C PHE A 257 -0.31 1.53 -2.04
N PRO A 258 -1.26 2.34 -2.55
CA PRO A 258 -2.41 1.82 -3.27
C PRO A 258 -2.01 1.05 -4.53
N GLN A 259 -2.62 -0.13 -4.73
CA GLN A 259 -2.44 -0.90 -5.97
C GLN A 259 -3.00 -0.12 -7.17
N GLN A 260 -2.30 -0.23 -8.29
CA GLN A 260 -2.77 0.28 -9.57
C GLN A 260 -4.11 -0.35 -9.95
N ILE A 261 -4.88 0.36 -10.77
CA ILE A 261 -6.07 -0.19 -11.41
C ILE A 261 -5.89 -0.29 -12.92
N GLY A 262 -6.45 -1.36 -13.50
CA GLY A 262 -6.46 -1.57 -14.93
C GLY A 262 -7.45 -0.66 -15.67
N THR A 263 -7.59 -0.90 -16.97
CA THR A 263 -8.67 -0.34 -17.79
C THR A 263 -9.43 -1.49 -18.45
N TRP A 264 -10.75 -1.45 -18.39
CA TRP A 264 -11.63 -2.42 -19.00
C TRP A 264 -12.38 -1.79 -20.19
N ASP A 265 -12.36 -2.49 -21.31
CA ASP A 265 -13.00 -2.11 -22.58
C ASP A 265 -14.47 -2.54 -22.68
N CYS A 266 -15.01 -3.13 -21.60
CA CYS A 266 -16.38 -3.63 -21.51
C CYS A 266 -16.70 -4.88 -22.33
N THR A 267 -15.69 -5.47 -22.99
CA THR A 267 -15.87 -6.66 -23.84
C THR A 267 -14.89 -7.77 -23.50
N SER A 268 -13.70 -7.42 -23.03
CA SER A 268 -12.65 -8.33 -22.60
C SER A 268 -13.07 -9.11 -21.36
N SER A 269 -12.56 -10.33 -21.31
CA SER A 269 -12.65 -11.23 -20.17
C SER A 269 -11.26 -11.80 -19.88
N LEU A 270 -10.99 -12.05 -18.62
CA LEU A 270 -9.77 -12.71 -18.19
C LEU A 270 -9.83 -14.19 -18.56
N THR A 271 -8.67 -14.75 -18.90
CA THR A 271 -8.53 -16.20 -19.09
C THR A 271 -8.68 -16.97 -17.78
N THR A 272 -8.15 -16.39 -16.69
CA THR A 272 -8.33 -16.85 -15.32
C THR A 272 -9.02 -15.73 -14.53
N PRO A 273 -10.17 -15.98 -13.88
CA PRO A 273 -10.83 -14.96 -13.07
C PRO A 273 -9.89 -14.41 -11.98
N ASP A 274 -9.92 -13.10 -11.76
CA ASP A 274 -9.30 -12.49 -10.57
C ASP A 274 -10.08 -12.98 -9.36
N GLN A 275 -9.39 -13.57 -8.40
CA GLN A 275 -9.98 -14.16 -7.20
C GLN A 275 -9.16 -13.71 -6.01
N ARG A 276 -9.78 -12.96 -5.10
CA ARG A 276 -9.12 -12.40 -3.92
C ARG A 276 -9.84 -12.88 -2.69
N VAL A 277 -9.09 -13.45 -1.74
CA VAL A 277 -9.61 -14.09 -0.54
C VAL A 277 -8.95 -13.48 0.69
N THR A 278 -9.74 -13.24 1.74
CA THR A 278 -9.24 -12.74 3.03
C THR A 278 -10.07 -13.30 4.18
N VAL A 279 -9.46 -13.36 5.36
CA VAL A 279 -10.12 -13.79 6.61
C VAL A 279 -10.72 -12.62 7.36
N GLY A 280 -11.72 -12.89 8.20
CA GLY A 280 -12.45 -11.91 9.00
C GLY A 280 -11.77 -11.55 10.32
N ASP A 281 -11.10 -12.49 10.98
CA ASP A 281 -10.58 -12.36 12.36
C ASP A 281 -9.65 -11.16 12.61
N HIS A 282 -9.04 -10.66 11.54
CA HIS A 282 -8.09 -9.55 11.56
C HIS A 282 -8.43 -8.46 10.53
N THR A 283 -9.71 -8.35 10.15
CA THR A 283 -10.19 -7.45 9.09
C THR A 283 -11.34 -6.59 9.58
N ALA A 284 -11.11 -5.30 9.77
CA ALA A 284 -12.21 -4.37 10.05
C ALA A 284 -13.05 -4.09 8.80
N ASN A 285 -12.40 -4.00 7.64
CA ASN A 285 -13.02 -3.56 6.41
C ASN A 285 -12.24 -4.04 5.19
N ILE A 286 -12.97 -4.26 4.09
CA ILE A 286 -12.38 -4.49 2.78
C ILE A 286 -12.79 -3.35 1.85
N ILE A 287 -11.81 -2.85 1.12
CA ILE A 287 -11.93 -1.81 0.10
C ILE A 287 -11.67 -2.47 -1.25
N VAL A 288 -12.61 -2.35 -2.18
CA VAL A 288 -12.46 -2.88 -3.54
C VAL A 288 -12.57 -1.74 -4.53
N SER A 289 -11.52 -1.59 -5.32
CA SER A 289 -11.41 -0.59 -6.37
C SER A 289 -11.58 -1.26 -7.73
N PRO A 290 -12.64 -0.92 -8.49
CA PRO A 290 -12.78 -1.41 -9.85
C PRO A 290 -11.70 -0.83 -10.76
N ALA A 291 -11.47 -1.50 -11.88
CA ALA A 291 -10.76 -0.92 -13.00
C ALA A 291 -11.48 0.35 -13.53
N ASP A 292 -10.74 1.17 -14.26
CA ASP A 292 -11.36 2.23 -15.05
C ASP A 292 -12.13 1.60 -16.23
N SER A 293 -13.19 2.26 -16.70
CA SER A 293 -14.02 1.75 -17.80
C SER A 293 -14.04 2.74 -18.95
N THR A 294 -13.66 2.29 -20.16
CA THR A 294 -13.69 3.15 -21.35
C THR A 294 -15.10 3.40 -21.87
N CYS A 295 -16.04 2.50 -21.55
CA CYS A 295 -17.44 2.63 -21.95
C CYS A 295 -18.35 3.18 -20.84
N GLY A 296 -17.81 3.45 -19.65
CA GLY A 296 -18.56 3.94 -18.49
C GLY A 296 -19.47 2.91 -17.80
N SER A 297 -19.38 1.63 -18.16
CA SER A 297 -20.18 0.58 -17.53
C SER A 297 -19.60 0.12 -16.20
N SER A 298 -20.48 -0.26 -15.27
CA SER A 298 -20.08 -0.90 -14.02
C SER A 298 -19.51 -2.29 -14.26
N ILE A 299 -18.53 -2.66 -13.44
CA ILE A 299 -17.81 -3.93 -13.52
C ILE A 299 -18.56 -4.98 -12.70
N PRO A 300 -19.03 -6.08 -13.31
CA PRO A 300 -19.72 -7.14 -12.58
C PRO A 300 -18.71 -7.93 -11.74
N VAL A 301 -19.06 -8.20 -10.49
CA VAL A 301 -18.26 -9.02 -9.57
C VAL A 301 -19.15 -9.95 -8.77
N SER A 302 -18.59 -11.07 -8.34
CA SER A 302 -19.24 -12.02 -7.42
C SER A 302 -18.57 -11.91 -6.05
N VAL A 303 -19.37 -11.71 -5.00
CA VAL A 303 -18.89 -11.60 -3.62
C VAL A 303 -19.33 -12.83 -2.82
N PHE A 304 -18.38 -13.57 -2.28
CA PHE A 304 -18.58 -14.78 -1.50
C PHE A 304 -18.22 -14.54 -0.04
N SER A 305 -18.84 -15.33 0.84
CA SER A 305 -18.47 -15.39 2.26
C SER A 305 -18.75 -16.79 2.79
N ASN A 306 -18.32 -17.09 4.01
CA ASN A 306 -18.65 -18.35 4.69
C ASN A 306 -20.18 -18.59 4.85
N VAL A 307 -21.00 -17.53 4.83
CA VAL A 307 -22.48 -17.66 4.88
C VAL A 307 -23.07 -18.00 3.51
N ASN A 308 -22.39 -17.62 2.43
CA ASN A 308 -22.81 -17.91 1.06
C ASN A 308 -21.59 -18.31 0.20
N PRO A 309 -21.03 -19.51 0.44
CA PRO A 309 -19.77 -19.92 -0.18
C PRO A 309 -19.95 -20.39 -1.63
N THR A 310 -21.15 -20.86 -1.99
CA THR A 310 -21.42 -21.44 -3.33
C THR A 310 -22.03 -20.43 -4.30
N ASN A 311 -23.00 -19.64 -3.85
CA ASN A 311 -23.80 -18.77 -4.73
C ASN A 311 -23.48 -17.30 -4.47
N GLY A 312 -22.26 -16.87 -4.80
CA GLY A 312 -21.78 -15.51 -4.54
C GLY A 312 -22.79 -14.42 -4.95
N LEU A 313 -22.88 -13.39 -4.12
CA LEU A 313 -23.75 -12.23 -4.36
C LEU A 313 -23.21 -11.44 -5.56
N GLN A 314 -24.03 -11.32 -6.60
CA GLN A 314 -23.70 -10.51 -7.78
C GLN A 314 -23.77 -9.02 -7.44
N GLN A 315 -22.68 -8.31 -7.68
CA GLN A 315 -22.60 -6.86 -7.49
C GLN A 315 -22.02 -6.18 -8.72
N LYS A 316 -22.22 -4.86 -8.80
CA LYS A 316 -21.71 -4.01 -9.86
C LYS A 316 -20.87 -2.90 -9.24
N LEU A 317 -19.59 -2.87 -9.55
CA LEU A 317 -18.67 -1.85 -9.08
C LEU A 317 -18.68 -0.67 -10.06
N THR A 318 -18.98 0.53 -9.57
CA THR A 318 -19.04 1.73 -10.41
C THR A 318 -17.63 2.28 -10.67
N PRO A 319 -17.24 2.58 -11.92
CA PRO A 319 -15.91 3.12 -12.22
C PRO A 319 -15.67 4.42 -11.44
N LYS A 320 -14.40 4.65 -11.04
CA LYS A 320 -13.96 5.80 -10.23
C LYS A 320 -14.59 5.91 -8.84
N LEU A 321 -15.38 4.91 -8.42
CA LEU A 321 -15.92 4.80 -7.08
C LEU A 321 -15.41 3.54 -6.39
N VAL A 322 -14.94 3.73 -5.16
CA VAL A 322 -14.48 2.62 -4.32
C VAL A 322 -15.67 1.99 -3.62
N SER A 323 -15.75 0.66 -3.67
CA SER A 323 -16.72 -0.12 -2.90
C SER A 323 -16.13 -0.56 -1.57
N ARG A 324 -16.97 -0.58 -0.54
CA ARG A 324 -16.60 -0.95 0.83
C ARG A 324 -17.42 -2.15 1.28
N TYR A 325 -16.75 -3.14 1.84
CA TYR A 325 -17.37 -4.32 2.46
C TYR A 325 -16.94 -4.38 3.92
N GLN A 326 -17.87 -4.01 4.81
CA GLN A 326 -17.63 -4.12 6.24
C GLN A 326 -17.80 -5.58 6.69
N ILE A 327 -16.79 -6.10 7.41
CA ILE A 327 -16.87 -7.46 7.96
C ILE A 327 -17.74 -7.45 9.23
N VAL A 328 -18.74 -8.33 9.25
CA VAL A 328 -19.60 -8.53 10.41
C VAL A 328 -19.14 -9.76 11.17
N HIS A 329 -18.18 -9.57 12.08
CA HIS A 329 -17.48 -10.63 12.82
C HIS A 329 -18.37 -11.62 13.59
N SER A 330 -19.66 -11.31 13.82
CA SER A 330 -20.59 -12.26 14.43
C SER A 330 -20.94 -13.45 13.52
N TYR A 331 -20.77 -13.32 12.20
CA TYR A 331 -21.12 -14.39 11.26
C TYR A 331 -20.29 -14.41 9.96
N ILE A 332 -19.50 -13.37 9.65
CA ILE A 332 -18.57 -13.39 8.52
C ILE A 332 -17.16 -13.68 9.04
N SER A 333 -16.64 -14.87 8.71
CA SER A 333 -15.26 -15.28 9.01
C SER A 333 -14.35 -15.21 7.78
N GLU A 334 -14.92 -15.17 6.58
CA GLU A 334 -14.18 -15.19 5.32
C GLU A 334 -14.92 -14.34 4.28
N LEU A 335 -14.16 -13.66 3.42
CA LEU A 335 -14.69 -12.90 2.28
C LEU A 335 -13.85 -13.21 1.04
N ALA A 336 -14.51 -13.45 -0.08
CA ALA A 336 -13.85 -13.49 -1.37
C ALA A 336 -14.57 -12.61 -2.40
N VAL A 337 -13.79 -12.02 -3.30
CA VAL A 337 -14.31 -11.25 -4.43
C VAL A 337 -13.74 -11.85 -5.70
N SER A 338 -14.60 -12.08 -6.69
CA SER A 338 -14.19 -12.61 -7.99
C SER A 338 -14.70 -11.77 -9.15
N SER A 339 -13.85 -11.60 -10.16
CA SER A 339 -14.14 -10.90 -11.41
C SER A 339 -13.63 -11.72 -12.59
N SER A 340 -14.50 -12.01 -13.55
CA SER A 340 -14.11 -12.67 -14.81
C SER A 340 -13.68 -11.67 -15.88
N ASN A 341 -13.82 -10.36 -15.65
CA ASN A 341 -13.67 -9.34 -16.68
C ASN A 341 -12.34 -8.59 -16.59
N VAL A 342 -11.89 -8.29 -15.38
CA VAL A 342 -10.69 -7.47 -15.15
C VAL A 342 -10.09 -7.75 -13.77
N LEU A 343 -8.79 -7.53 -13.64
CA LEU A 343 -8.10 -7.54 -12.34
C LEU A 343 -8.61 -6.38 -11.48
N LEU A 344 -9.02 -6.67 -10.25
CA LEU A 344 -9.45 -5.69 -9.27
C LEU A 344 -8.27 -5.27 -8.39
N SER A 345 -8.39 -4.12 -7.75
CA SER A 345 -7.52 -3.76 -6.61
C SER A 345 -8.33 -3.96 -5.33
N MET A 346 -7.74 -4.65 -4.35
CA MET A 346 -8.41 -4.94 -3.08
C MET A 346 -7.46 -4.62 -1.93
N THR A 347 -7.94 -3.80 -1.02
CA THR A 347 -7.18 -3.36 0.17
C THR A 347 -7.93 -3.81 1.41
N ARG A 348 -7.20 -4.45 2.32
CA ARG A 348 -7.67 -4.78 3.65
C ARG A 348 -7.29 -3.68 4.61
N VAL A 349 -8.29 -3.18 5.35
CA VAL A 349 -8.08 -2.40 6.57
C VAL A 349 -8.11 -3.38 7.73
N GLY A 350 -6.93 -3.72 8.21
CA GLY A 350 -6.73 -4.75 9.22
C GLY A 350 -6.60 -4.19 10.62
N THR A 351 -6.82 -5.06 11.60
CA THR A 351 -6.62 -4.77 13.01
C THR A 351 -6.43 -6.10 13.76
N PRO A 352 -5.54 -6.17 14.75
CA PRO A 352 -5.44 -7.34 15.61
C PRO A 352 -6.77 -7.62 16.34
N ARG A 353 -7.33 -8.83 16.17
CA ARG A 353 -8.56 -9.29 16.83
C ARG A 353 -9.75 -8.36 16.57
N ALA A 354 -10.08 -8.22 15.29
CA ALA A 354 -11.14 -7.35 14.84
C ALA A 354 -12.50 -7.72 15.48
N THR A 355 -13.19 -6.73 16.03
CA THR A 355 -14.49 -6.92 16.68
C THR A 355 -15.34 -5.66 16.53
N LYS A 356 -16.67 -5.85 16.54
CA LYS A 356 -17.64 -4.73 16.52
C LYS A 356 -18.00 -4.23 17.91
N ASN A 357 -17.62 -4.96 18.97
CA ASN A 357 -18.11 -4.72 20.32
C ASN A 357 -17.14 -3.94 21.21
N ALA A 358 -15.96 -3.60 20.69
CA ALA A 358 -14.90 -2.92 21.41
C ALA A 358 -14.13 -1.99 20.48
N THR A 359 -13.39 -1.06 21.07
CA THR A 359 -12.39 -0.26 20.36
C THR A 359 -11.31 -1.17 19.76
N LEU A 360 -10.95 -0.93 18.50
CA LEU A 360 -9.92 -1.69 17.81
C LEU A 360 -8.55 -1.50 18.48
N ASN A 361 -7.69 -2.52 18.41
CA ASN A 361 -6.36 -2.50 19.01
C ASN A 361 -5.27 -2.21 17.97
N GLY A 362 -5.34 -1.02 17.39
CA GLY A 362 -4.50 -0.58 16.28
C GLY A 362 -5.12 -0.85 14.91
N ILE A 363 -4.52 -0.29 13.86
CA ILE A 363 -5.02 -0.38 12.49
C ILE A 363 -3.87 -0.41 11.49
N TYR A 364 -4.02 -1.17 10.41
CA TYR A 364 -3.04 -1.23 9.33
C TYR A 364 -3.75 -1.37 7.98
N MET A 365 -3.02 -1.13 6.90
CA MET A 365 -3.52 -1.30 5.54
C MET A 365 -2.58 -2.17 4.73
N HIS A 366 -3.10 -3.16 4.02
CA HIS A 366 -2.33 -3.93 3.04
C HIS A 366 -3.21 -4.39 1.89
N TYR A 367 -2.59 -4.73 0.76
CA TYR A 367 -3.29 -5.27 -0.39
C TYR A 367 -3.68 -6.74 -0.15
N VAL A 368 -4.86 -7.14 -0.59
CA VAL A 368 -5.23 -8.55 -0.68
C VAL A 368 -4.79 -9.05 -2.06
N PRO A 369 -3.77 -9.92 -2.16
CA PRO A 369 -3.27 -10.42 -3.45
C PRO A 369 -4.34 -11.26 -4.15
N ASP A 370 -4.18 -11.42 -5.47
CA ASP A 370 -4.91 -12.44 -6.22
C ASP A 370 -4.40 -13.84 -5.85
N THR A 371 -5.29 -14.83 -5.89
CA THR A 371 -4.99 -16.24 -5.59
C THR A 371 -4.01 -16.89 -6.58
N THR A 372 -3.52 -16.20 -7.62
CA THR A 372 -2.41 -16.67 -8.45
C THR A 372 -1.04 -16.11 -8.00
N GLN A 373 -1.03 -15.16 -7.07
CA GLN A 373 0.18 -14.45 -6.63
C GLN A 373 0.73 -15.08 -5.33
N TYR A 374 1.60 -16.08 -5.47
CA TYR A 374 2.28 -16.71 -4.34
C TYR A 374 3.77 -16.43 -4.31
N TRP A 375 4.30 -16.38 -3.10
CA TRP A 375 5.74 -16.40 -2.87
C TRP A 375 6.27 -17.84 -2.94
N SER A 376 7.42 -18.04 -3.59
CA SER A 376 8.16 -19.31 -3.52
C SER A 376 9.59 -19.03 -3.08
N GLY A 377 10.10 -19.82 -2.13
CA GLY A 377 11.46 -19.71 -1.60
C GLY A 377 11.58 -18.97 -0.25
N GLU A 378 12.81 -18.64 0.15
CA GLU A 378 13.11 -17.95 1.41
C GLU A 378 12.73 -16.46 1.32
N THR A 379 12.17 -15.91 2.39
CA THR A 379 11.90 -14.47 2.52
C THR A 379 12.19 -14.00 3.94
N GLN A 380 12.31 -12.69 4.11
CA GLN A 380 12.59 -12.06 5.40
C GLN A 380 11.46 -11.12 5.82
N PHE A 381 11.29 -11.02 7.13
CA PHE A 381 10.34 -10.15 7.83
C PHE A 381 11.05 -9.41 8.96
N VAL A 382 10.53 -8.24 9.32
CA VAL A 382 10.98 -7.50 10.51
C VAL A 382 9.92 -7.68 11.59
N ALA A 383 10.32 -8.28 12.70
CA ALA A 383 9.57 -8.26 13.95
C ALA A 383 10.17 -7.20 14.87
N VAL A 384 9.32 -6.38 15.48
CA VAL A 384 9.69 -5.27 16.36
C VAL A 384 9.40 -5.59 17.82
N THR A 385 8.32 -6.30 18.12
CA THR A 385 7.89 -6.53 19.50
C THR A 385 7.68 -8.00 19.83
N GLN A 386 7.78 -8.31 21.12
CA GLN A 386 7.41 -9.64 21.61
C GLN A 386 5.89 -9.80 21.49
N GLY A 387 5.45 -10.79 20.71
CA GLY A 387 4.04 -11.03 20.42
C GLY A 387 3.59 -10.58 19.03
N ASP A 388 4.50 -10.10 18.18
CA ASP A 388 4.23 -9.93 16.75
C ASP A 388 3.74 -11.26 16.15
N MET A 389 2.70 -11.19 15.31
CA MET A 389 2.09 -12.36 14.68
C MET A 389 2.38 -12.34 13.18
N LEU A 390 2.59 -13.52 12.59
CA LEU A 390 2.72 -13.70 11.15
C LEU A 390 1.48 -14.40 10.61
N GLU A 391 0.79 -13.76 9.67
CA GLU A 391 -0.33 -14.33 8.94
C GLU A 391 0.19 -14.86 7.60
N VAL A 392 0.15 -16.18 7.40
CA VAL A 392 0.65 -16.86 6.19
C VAL A 392 -0.50 -17.57 5.49
N TYR A 393 -0.67 -17.28 4.21
CA TYR A 393 -1.61 -17.98 3.34
C TYR A 393 -0.85 -19.01 2.52
N VAL A 394 -1.32 -20.25 2.55
CA VAL A 394 -0.70 -21.37 1.82
C VAL A 394 -1.73 -22.07 0.96
N GLU A 395 -1.30 -22.50 -0.22
CA GLU A 395 -2.09 -23.38 -1.06
C GLU A 395 -1.99 -24.82 -0.52
N ASN A 396 -3.12 -25.52 -0.39
CA ASN A 396 -3.17 -26.94 0.00
C ASN A 396 -2.49 -27.26 1.36
N LEU A 397 -2.80 -26.48 2.41
CA LEU A 397 -2.33 -26.71 3.78
C LEU A 397 -2.42 -28.20 4.15
N GLN A 398 -1.27 -28.83 4.35
CA GLN A 398 -1.16 -30.22 4.77
C GLN A 398 -1.15 -30.32 6.30
N ALA A 399 -1.54 -31.48 6.85
CA ALA A 399 -1.58 -31.68 8.29
C ALA A 399 -0.20 -31.54 8.99
N ASN A 400 0.90 -31.64 8.23
CA ASN A 400 2.27 -31.47 8.70
C ASN A 400 2.81 -30.04 8.50
N ASP A 401 2.06 -29.14 7.88
CA ASP A 401 2.39 -27.72 7.83
C ASP A 401 2.15 -27.11 9.22
N THR A 402 3.17 -27.21 10.08
CA THR A 402 3.11 -26.65 11.42
C THR A 402 3.04 -25.13 11.31
N SER A 403 1.92 -24.54 11.69
CA SER A 403 1.83 -23.10 11.93
C SER A 403 2.89 -22.72 12.98
N LEU A 404 3.86 -21.90 12.59
CA LEU A 404 4.75 -21.25 13.55
C LEU A 404 3.86 -20.38 14.44
N ARG A 405 3.59 -20.84 15.66
CA ARG A 405 2.91 -20.08 16.71
C ARG A 405 3.90 -19.26 17.49
#